data_AF-A0A1R3KMD3-F1
#
_entry.id   AF-A0A1R3KMD3-F1
#
_cell.length_a   1.000
_cell.length_b   1.000
_cell.length_c   1.000
_cell.angle_alpha   90.00
_cell.angle_beta   90.00
_cell.angle_gamma   90.00
#
_symmetry.space_group_name_H-M   'P 1'
#
loop_
_entity.id
_entity.type
_entity.pdbx_description
1 polymer ?
#
loop_
_entity_poly.entity_id
_entity_poly.type
_entity_poly.pdbx_seq_one_letter_code
_entity_poly.pdbx_strand_id
1 'polypeptide(L)' 'MALHLVFSVQNLVNKELEKEIVYELMGPNGGGIERLLDESPVVAAKREKLKRSISLLKEAKDVVSRIMDRIATNA' A
#
# COMPACT_ATOMS: atom_id res chain seq x y z
N MET A 1 -4.77 17.21 -43.72
CA MET A 1 -4.83 15.94 -42.95
C MET A 1 -3.93 15.95 -41.72
N ALA A 2 -2.64 16.32 -41.81
CA ALA A 2 -1.74 16.36 -40.64
C ALA A 2 -2.27 17.23 -39.47
N LEU A 3 -2.79 18.43 -39.75
CA LEU A 3 -3.38 19.30 -38.73
C LEU A 3 -4.61 18.70 -38.03
N HIS A 4 -5.46 18.01 -38.80
CA HIS A 4 -6.63 17.32 -38.26
C HIS A 4 -6.19 16.17 -37.34
N LEU A 5 -5.18 15.40 -37.74
CA LEU A 5 -4.63 14.34 -36.89
C LEU A 5 -4.04 14.90 -35.59
N VAL A 6 -3.27 16.00 -35.67
CA VAL A 6 -2.71 16.68 -34.49
C VAL A 6 -3.83 17.14 -33.55
N PHE A 7 -4.87 17.77 -34.09
CA PHE A 7 -6.03 18.20 -33.31
C PHE A 7 -6.76 17.03 -32.66
N SER A 8 -6.98 15.93 -33.39
CA SER A 8 -7.62 14.72 -32.86
C SER A 8 -6.81 14.09 -31.73
N VAL A 9 -5.48 13.98 -31.88
CA VAL A 9 -4.61 13.46 -30.82
C VAL A 9 -4.63 14.37 -29.58
N GLN A 10 -4.59 15.68 -29.79
CA GLN A 10 -4.70 16.63 -28.69
C GLN A 10 -6.05 16.54 -27.98
N ASN A 11 -7.14 16.32 -28.70
CA ASN A 11 -8.46 16.16 -28.09
C ASN A 11 -8.56 14.87 -27.29
N LEU A 12 -8.06 13.75 -27.85
CA LEU A 12 -7.99 12.46 -27.19
C LEU A 12 -7.22 12.56 -25.86
N VAL A 13 -5.97 13.04 -25.93
CA VAL A 13 -5.08 13.11 -24.76
C VAL A 13 -5.59 14.09 -23.70
N ASN A 14 -6.07 15.27 -24.11
CA ASN A 14 -6.37 16.34 -23.16
C ASN A 14 -7.83 16.35 -22.66
N LYS A 15 -8.76 15.63 -23.30
CA LYS A 15 -10.19 15.70 -22.95
C LYS A 15 -10.88 14.36 -22.77
N GLU A 16 -10.42 13.33 -23.46
CA GLU A 16 -11.09 12.02 -23.49
C GLU A 16 -10.40 11.02 -22.55
N LEU A 17 -9.07 11.00 -22.57
CA LEU A 17 -8.27 10.04 -21.81
C LEU A 17 -8.49 10.14 -20.29
N GLU A 18 -8.61 11.36 -19.75
CA GLU A 18 -8.88 11.55 -18.32
C GLU A 18 -10.18 10.86 -17.88
N LYS A 19 -11.24 10.96 -18.71
CA LYS A 19 -12.54 10.35 -18.41
C LYS A 19 -12.46 8.84 -18.43
N GLU A 20 -11.73 8.27 -19.39
CA GLU A 20 -11.51 6.82 -19.46
C GLU A 20 -10.68 6.32 -18.29
N ILE A 21 -9.63 7.04 -17.88
CA ILE A 21 -8.84 6.72 -16.70
C ILE A 21 -9.72 6.73 -15.45
N VAL A 22 -10.50 7.80 -15.24
CA VAL A 22 -11.40 7.90 -14.08
C VAL A 22 -12.45 6.77 -14.12
N TYR A 23 -12.99 6.44 -15.29
CA TYR A 23 -13.95 5.36 -15.43
C TYR A 23 -13.34 3.98 -15.14
N GLU A 24 -12.12 3.70 -15.60
CA GLU A 24 -11.43 2.43 -15.31
C GLU A 24 -11.06 2.32 -13.82
N LEU A 25 -10.66 3.42 -13.19
CA LEU A 25 -10.22 3.42 -11.79
C LEU A 25 -11.36 3.49 -10.79
N MET A 26 -12.43 4.23 -11.11
CA MET A 26 -13.50 4.61 -10.17
C MET A 26 -14.92 4.35 -10.72
N GLY A 27 -15.04 3.66 -11.85
CA GLY A 27 -16.31 3.34 -12.47
C GLY A 27 -17.16 2.35 -11.68
N PRO A 28 -18.42 2.13 -12.11
CA PRO A 28 -19.42 1.33 -11.39
C PRO A 28 -19.05 -0.15 -11.24
N ASN A 29 -18.10 -0.65 -12.06
CA ASN A 29 -17.61 -2.02 -11.97
C ASN A 29 -16.70 -2.25 -10.75
N GLY A 30 -16.26 -1.17 -10.06
CA GLY A 30 -15.45 -1.21 -8.85
C GLY A 30 -14.10 -1.92 -9.02
N GLY A 31 -13.22 -1.83 -8.02
CA GLY A 31 -12.00 -2.65 -8.00
C GLY A 31 -10.85 -2.13 -8.88
N GLY A 32 -11.03 -1.07 -9.66
CA GLY A 32 -9.97 -0.50 -10.51
C GLY A 32 -8.81 0.01 -9.69
N ILE A 33 -9.10 0.93 -8.78
CA ILE A 33 -8.09 1.48 -7.86
C ILE A 33 -7.59 0.45 -6.85
N GLU A 34 -8.45 -0.46 -6.38
CA GLU A 34 -8.08 -1.51 -5.44
C GLU A 34 -7.07 -2.49 -6.06
N ARG A 35 -7.20 -2.83 -7.34
CA ARG A 35 -6.22 -3.65 -8.08
C ARG A 35 -4.85 -2.96 -8.20
N LEU A 36 -4.82 -1.63 -8.35
CA LEU A 36 -3.57 -0.87 -8.39
C LEU A 36 -2.91 -0.76 -7.01
N LEU A 37 -3.70 -0.75 -5.95
CA LEU A 37 -3.25 -0.73 -4.56
C LEU A 37 -3.00 -2.13 -4.00
N ASP A 38 -3.30 -3.18 -4.76
CA ASP A 38 -3.08 -4.54 -4.33
C ASP A 38 -1.58 -4.82 -4.22
N GLU A 39 -1.21 -5.40 -3.10
CA GLU A 39 0.19 -5.51 -2.76
C GLU A 39 0.75 -6.84 -3.24
N SER A 40 1.98 -6.82 -3.79
CA SER A 40 2.57 -8.06 -4.29
C SER A 40 2.72 -9.10 -3.17
N PRO A 41 2.52 -10.41 -3.46
CA PRO A 41 2.59 -11.47 -2.46
C PRO A 41 3.90 -11.48 -1.67
N VAL A 42 5.01 -11.11 -2.32
CA VAL A 42 6.34 -11.02 -1.70
C VAL A 42 6.41 -9.92 -0.65
N VAL A 43 5.83 -8.75 -0.94
CA VAL A 43 5.80 -7.63 0.02
C VAL A 43 4.86 -7.96 1.17
N ALA A 44 3.69 -8.56 0.89
CA ALA A 44 2.75 -8.99 1.91
C ALA A 44 3.37 -10.00 2.88
N ALA A 45 4.08 -11.01 2.37
CA ALA A 45 4.78 -11.99 3.20
C ALA A 45 5.87 -11.35 4.06
N LYS A 46 6.63 -10.39 3.51
CA LYS A 46 7.65 -9.64 4.26
C LYS A 46 7.03 -8.78 5.37
N ARG A 47 5.93 -8.07 5.10
CA ARG A 47 5.20 -7.30 6.13
C ARG A 47 4.75 -8.22 7.25
N GLU A 48 4.11 -9.34 6.94
CA GLU A 48 3.59 -10.25 7.97
C GLU A 48 4.71 -10.83 8.84
N LYS A 49 5.84 -11.21 8.23
CA LYS A 49 7.02 -11.64 8.98
C LYS A 49 7.53 -10.54 9.93
N LEU A 50 7.67 -9.32 9.43
CA LEU A 50 8.16 -8.19 10.23
C LEU A 50 7.21 -7.86 11.38
N LYS A 51 5.90 -7.85 11.12
CA LYS A 51 4.85 -7.63 12.13
C LYS A 51 4.94 -8.65 13.27
N ARG A 52 5.15 -9.93 12.95
CA ARG A 52 5.35 -10.98 13.96
C ARG A 52 6.61 -10.75 14.79
N SER A 53 7.74 -10.46 14.14
CA SER A 53 8.99 -10.16 14.85
C SER A 53 8.83 -8.97 15.80
N ILE A 54 8.14 -7.91 15.38
CA ILE A 54 7.87 -6.74 16.23
C ILE A 54 7.00 -7.11 17.43
N SER A 55 5.97 -7.93 17.26
CA SER A 55 5.14 -8.41 18.38
C SER A 55 5.98 -9.16 19.42
N LEU A 56 6.78 -10.12 18.96
CA LEU A 56 7.65 -10.92 19.83
C LEU A 56 8.69 -10.06 20.56
N LEU A 57 9.26 -9.06 19.90
CA LEU A 57 10.20 -8.14 20.53
C LEU A 57 9.55 -7.28 21.62
N LYS A 58 8.29 -6.88 21.45
CA LYS A 58 7.53 -6.17 22.48
C LYS A 58 7.27 -7.07 23.69
N GLU A 59 6.85 -8.31 23.46
CA GLU A 59 6.64 -9.28 24.53
C GLU A 59 7.95 -9.60 25.29
N ALA A 60 9.05 -9.76 24.55
CA ALA A 60 10.37 -10.00 25.13
C ALA A 60 10.82 -8.81 25.99
N LYS A 61 10.59 -7.58 25.54
CA LYS A 61 10.85 -6.37 26.34
C LYS A 61 10.13 -6.44 27.69
N ASP A 62 8.83 -6.77 27.69
CA ASP A 62 8.04 -6.81 28.92
C ASP A 62 8.50 -7.92 29.88
N VAL A 63 8.96 -9.06 29.35
CA VAL A 63 9.59 -10.11 30.16
C VAL A 63 10.89 -9.61 30.79
N VAL A 64 11.76 -8.99 30.00
CA VAL A 64 13.05 -8.48 30.48
C VAL A 64 12.85 -7.37 31.52
N SER A 65 11.90 -6.45 31.31
CA SER A 65 11.52 -5.45 32.31
C SER A 65 11.13 -6.09 33.65
N ARG A 66 10.27 -7.11 33.65
CA ARG A 66 9.89 -7.83 34.89
C ARG A 66 11.07 -8.52 35.56
N ILE A 67 12.03 -9.02 34.79
CA ILE A 67 13.26 -9.62 35.35
C ILE A 67 14.10 -8.53 36.02
N MET A 68 14.29 -7.39 35.37
CA MET A 68 15.05 -6.25 35.91
C MET A 68 14.40 -5.71 37.19
N ASP A 69 13.07 -5.56 37.21
CA ASP A 69 12.34 -5.12 38.40
C ASP A 69 12.58 -6.05 39.59
N ARG A 70 12.50 -7.38 39.37
CA ARG A 70 12.77 -8.39 40.41
C ARG A 70 14.21 -8.36 40.91
N ILE A 71 15.18 -8.08 40.03
CA ILE A 71 16.58 -7.94 40.43
C ILE A 71 16.74 -6.69 41.31
N ALA A 72 16.17 -5.57 40.89
CA ALA A 72 16.25 -4.30 41.62
C ALA A 72 15.56 -4.34 42.99
N THR A 73 14.49 -5.13 43.15
CA THR A 73 13.81 -5.31 44.45
C THR A 73 14.51 -6.29 45.38
N ASN A 74 15.37 -7.18 44.86
CA ASN A 74 16.07 -8.21 45.63
C ASN A 74 17.53 -7.85 45.93
N ALA A 75 18.00 -6.69 45.45
CA ALA A 75 19.32 -6.11 45.74
C ALA A 75 19.20 -5.08 46.87
#